data_AF-A0A0B1SML4-F1
#
_entry.id   AF-A0A0B1SML4-F1
#
_cell.length_a   1.000
_cell.length_b   1.000
_cell.length_c   1.000
_cell.angle_alpha   90.00
_cell.angle_beta   90.00
_cell.angle_gamma   90.00
#
_symmetry.space_group_name_H-M   'P 1'
#
loop_
_entity.id
_entity.type
_entity.pdbx_description
1 polymer ?
#
loop_
_entity_poly.entity_id
_entity_poly.type
_entity_poly.pdbx_seq_one_letter_code
_entity_poly.pdbx_strand_id
1 'polypeptide(L)'
;VFFSLGIFPTFAYSNLISIYIDLVVFRDVPLPSGYEPSDANLFVKYLFPYPTDANQSGKTKYISGTQNPVQVYQKGSFLRSDKLLGTCEWRLDQLESHALLEESLPLKEGRKAVGGLLTLRIRVREPLGDAKLTTSQHRWLVLDN
;
A
#
# COMPACT_ATOMS: atom_id res chain seq x y z
N VAL A 1 7.81 3.27 -19.88
CA VAL A 1 6.35 3.30 -20.20
C VAL A 1 5.58 3.56 -18.91
N PHE A 2 4.67 4.54 -18.88
CA PHE A 2 3.85 4.86 -17.71
C PHE A 2 2.56 4.05 -17.76
N PHE A 3 2.33 3.19 -16.76
CA PHE A 3 1.04 2.54 -16.57
C PHE A 3 0.45 3.01 -15.23
N SER A 4 -0.59 3.84 -15.30
CA SER A 4 -1.46 4.18 -14.17
C SER A 4 -2.57 3.14 -14.14
N LEU A 5 -2.48 2.15 -13.24
CA LEU A 5 -3.59 1.24 -13.03
C LEU A 5 -4.58 1.94 -12.08
N GLY A 6 -5.82 2.06 -12.53
CA GLY A 6 -6.88 2.81 -11.86
C GLY A 6 -7.07 2.43 -10.39
N ILE A 7 -7.44 3.45 -9.63
CA ILE A 7 -7.84 3.44 -8.23
C ILE A 7 -8.74 2.24 -7.92
N PHE A 8 -8.26 1.27 -7.14
CA PHE A 8 -9.11 0.22 -6.57
C PHE A 8 -9.40 0.58 -5.11
N PRO A 9 -10.61 1.03 -4.75
CA PRO A 9 -10.99 1.11 -3.35
C PRO A 9 -11.03 -0.31 -2.80
N THR A 10 -9.92 -0.76 -2.22
CA THR A 10 -9.87 -2.07 -1.59
C THR A 10 -10.18 -1.86 -0.12
N PHE A 11 -11.33 -2.36 0.30
CA PHE A 11 -11.80 -2.26 1.68
C PHE A 11 -11.17 -3.40 2.49
N ALA A 12 -10.26 -3.09 3.39
CA ALA A 12 -9.96 -3.98 4.51
C ALA A 12 -11.03 -3.78 5.58
N TYR A 13 -11.94 -4.75 5.73
CA TYR A 13 -13.01 -4.70 6.73
C TYR A 13 -12.49 -5.16 8.10
N SER A 14 -12.28 -4.20 8.99
CA SER A 14 -12.52 -4.36 10.43
C SER A 14 -13.16 -3.05 10.90
N ASN A 15 -14.12 -3.10 11.83
CA ASN A 15 -14.96 -1.96 12.21
C ASN A 15 -14.21 -0.77 12.88
N LEU A 16 -12.87 -0.80 12.92
CA LEU A 16 -12.04 0.16 13.65
C LEU A 16 -10.90 0.77 12.82
N ILE A 17 -10.52 0.22 11.66
CA ILE A 17 -9.42 0.75 10.83
C ILE A 17 -9.75 0.54 9.35
N SER A 18 -9.91 1.66 8.61
CA SER A 18 -10.07 1.64 7.15
C SER A 18 -8.79 2.14 6.47
N ILE A 19 -8.11 1.25 5.74
CA ILE A 19 -6.96 1.54 4.89
C ILE A 19 -7.39 1.47 3.43
N TYR A 20 -6.96 2.43 2.62
CA TYR A 20 -7.22 2.53 1.20
C TYR A 20 -5.91 2.66 0.42
N ILE A 21 -5.81 1.97 -0.71
CA ILE A 21 -4.76 2.23 -1.71
C ILE A 21 -5.47 2.87 -2.90
N ASP A 22 -5.20 4.15 -3.13
CA ASP A 22 -5.94 4.93 -4.13
C ASP A 22 -5.07 5.37 -5.32
N LEU A 23 -3.79 5.00 -5.33
CA LEU A 23 -2.91 5.16 -6.49
C LEU A 23 -1.91 3.99 -6.56
N VAL A 24 -1.76 3.42 -7.76
CA VAL A 24 -0.73 2.43 -8.09
C VAL A 24 -0.11 2.81 -9.43
N VAL A 25 1.17 3.20 -9.42
CA VAL A 25 1.90 3.57 -10.65
C VAL A 25 3.17 2.75 -10.78
N PHE A 26 3.32 2.12 -11.94
CA PHE A 26 4.52 1.39 -12.33
C PHE A 26 5.36 2.24 -13.28
N ARG A 27 6.68 2.32 -13.04
CA ARG A 27 7.64 2.94 -13.95
C ARG A 27 8.79 1.99 -14.22
N ASP A 28 9.15 1.85 -15.49
CA ASP A 28 10.34 1.13 -15.98
C ASP A 28 10.52 -0.28 -15.36
N VAL A 29 9.41 -0.98 -15.15
CA VAL A 29 9.39 -2.33 -14.59
C VAL A 29 9.90 -3.32 -15.63
N PRO A 30 10.93 -4.13 -15.32
CA PRO A 30 11.46 -5.09 -16.26
C PRO A 30 10.47 -6.24 -16.47
N LEU A 31 10.13 -6.49 -17.73
CA LEU A 31 9.25 -7.59 -18.09
C LEU A 31 10.04 -8.91 -18.22
N PRO A 32 9.38 -10.06 -18.01
CA PRO A 32 9.99 -11.36 -18.26
C PRO A 32 10.43 -11.53 -19.72
N SER A 33 11.40 -12.42 -19.95
CA SER A 33 11.77 -12.81 -21.32
C SER A 33 10.55 -13.25 -22.14
N GLY A 34 10.45 -12.75 -23.37
CA GLY A 34 9.36 -13.02 -24.30
C GLY A 34 8.11 -12.16 -24.11
N TYR A 35 8.18 -11.07 -23.33
CA TYR A 35 7.14 -10.04 -23.24
C TYR A 35 7.68 -8.72 -23.80
N GLU A 36 6.91 -8.09 -24.68
CA GLU A 36 7.17 -6.73 -25.16
C GLU A 36 6.50 -5.70 -24.24
N PRO A 37 6.90 -4.41 -24.28
CA PRO A 37 6.28 -3.37 -23.46
C PRO A 37 4.75 -3.25 -23.64
N SER A 38 4.21 -3.62 -24.81
CA SER A 38 2.77 -3.66 -25.08
C SER A 38 2.05 -4.81 -24.37
N ASP A 39 2.76 -5.86 -23.95
CA ASP A 39 2.21 -7.04 -23.28
C ASP A 39 2.17 -6.86 -21.74
N ALA A 40 2.61 -5.70 -21.25
CA ALA A 40 2.62 -5.38 -19.83
C ALA A 40 1.22 -5.48 -19.24
N ASN A 41 1.05 -6.41 -18.31
CA ASN A 41 -0.18 -6.59 -17.56
C ASN A 41 0.20 -6.76 -16.09
N LEU A 42 0.44 -5.62 -15.45
CA LEU A 42 1.01 -5.54 -14.11
C LEU A 42 -0.07 -5.40 -13.06
N PHE A 43 0.08 -6.12 -11.96
CA PHE A 43 -0.77 -5.97 -10.79
C PHE A 43 0.03 -6.15 -9.50
N VAL A 44 -0.52 -5.63 -8.41
CA VAL A 44 0.08 -5.77 -7.07
C VAL A 44 -0.72 -6.75 -6.22
N LYS A 45 -0.02 -7.55 -5.42
CA LYS A 45 -0.58 -8.24 -4.26
C LYS A 45 0.01 -7.63 -3.01
N TYR A 46 -0.81 -7.40 -1.99
CA TYR A 46 -0.36 -6.90 -0.71
C TYR A 46 -1.08 -7.66 0.40
N LEU A 47 -0.38 -7.85 1.51
CA LEU A 47 -0.92 -8.46 2.71
C LEU A 47 -0.71 -7.48 3.85
N PHE A 48 -1.80 -6.90 4.35
CA PHE A 48 -1.77 -6.23 5.63
C PHE A 48 -2.01 -7.29 6.73
N PRO A 49 -1.22 -7.34 7.80
CA PRO A 49 -1.45 -8.22 8.92
C PRO A 49 -2.84 -7.92 9.49
N TYR A 50 -3.75 -8.88 9.35
CA TYR A 50 -5.05 -8.82 9.99
C TYR A 50 -4.86 -9.08 11.50
N PRO A 51 -5.57 -8.36 12.40
CA PRO A 51 -5.57 -8.73 13.81
C PRO A 51 -6.21 -10.11 14.01
N THR A 52 -5.48 -11.06 14.57
CA THR A 52 -5.87 -12.46 14.78
C THR A 52 -7.24 -12.62 15.47
N ASP A 53 -8.01 -13.67 15.14
CA ASP A 53 -9.37 -14.03 15.60
C ASP A 53 -9.53 -14.33 17.12
N ALA A 54 -8.71 -13.75 17.99
CA ALA A 54 -8.92 -13.79 19.44
C ALA A 54 -9.74 -12.57 19.91
N ASN A 55 -10.66 -12.78 20.86
CA ASN A 55 -11.37 -11.69 21.53
C ASN A 55 -10.35 -10.71 22.16
N GLN A 56 -10.24 -9.51 21.60
CA GLN A 56 -9.38 -8.46 22.11
C GLN A 56 -10.00 -7.83 23.36
N SER A 57 -9.54 -8.26 24.55
CA SER A 57 -9.82 -7.57 25.81
C SER A 57 -8.92 -6.33 26.05
N GLY A 58 -8.12 -5.94 25.05
CA GLY A 58 -7.33 -4.73 24.98
C GLY A 58 -6.97 -4.44 23.52
N LYS A 59 -6.88 -3.13 23.16
CA LYS A 59 -6.53 -2.68 21.81
C LYS A 59 -5.23 -3.35 21.34
N THR A 60 -5.20 -3.78 20.08
CA THR A 60 -4.01 -4.43 19.52
C THR A 60 -2.87 -3.44 19.36
N LYS A 61 -1.72 -3.71 19.98
CA LYS A 61 -0.48 -3.05 19.61
C LYS A 61 -0.10 -3.45 18.19
N TYR A 62 0.11 -2.45 17.33
CA TYR A 62 0.86 -2.61 16.09
C TYR A 62 2.22 -3.27 16.38
N ILE A 63 2.60 -4.27 15.58
CA ILE A 63 3.90 -4.92 15.67
C ILE A 63 4.86 -4.11 14.81
N SER A 64 5.65 -3.24 15.44
CA SER A 64 6.81 -2.61 14.79
C SER A 64 7.69 -3.69 14.16
N GLY A 65 7.90 -3.64 12.84
CA GLY A 65 8.74 -4.59 12.13
C GLY A 65 8.00 -5.71 11.37
N THR A 66 6.67 -5.69 11.28
CA THR A 66 5.98 -6.49 10.26
C THR A 66 6.23 -5.87 8.89
N GLN A 67 7.12 -6.50 8.11
CA GLN A 67 7.30 -6.17 6.70
C GLN A 67 5.98 -6.49 6.01
N ASN A 68 5.34 -5.48 5.42
CA ASN A 68 4.12 -5.66 4.62
C ASN A 68 4.56 -5.71 3.16
N PRO A 69 4.97 -6.87 2.64
CA PRO A 69 5.48 -6.95 1.28
C PRO A 69 4.35 -6.66 0.31
N VAL A 70 4.57 -5.65 -0.52
CA VAL A 70 3.82 -5.46 -1.75
C VAL A 70 4.59 -6.18 -2.86
N GLN A 71 3.94 -7.12 -3.52
CA GLN A 71 4.51 -7.95 -4.55
C GLN A 71 3.95 -7.52 -5.91
N VAL A 72 4.83 -7.28 -6.89
CA VAL A 72 4.45 -6.90 -8.25
C VAL A 72 4.54 -8.10 -9.18
N TYR A 73 3.46 -8.35 -9.92
CA TYR A 73 3.36 -9.49 -10.83
C TYR A 73 3.07 -9.04 -12.25
N GLN A 74 3.66 -9.74 -13.22
CA GLN A 74 3.14 -9.81 -14.58
C GLN A 74 2.08 -10.92 -14.62
N LYS A 75 0.86 -10.57 -15.02
CA LYS A 75 -0.22 -11.53 -15.27
C LYS A 75 0.18 -12.45 -16.43
N GLY A 76 0.08 -13.76 -16.19
CA GLY A 76 0.27 -14.76 -17.23
C GLY A 76 -0.90 -14.79 -18.21
N SER A 77 -0.58 -14.94 -19.49
CA SER A 77 -1.53 -15.22 -20.59
C SER A 77 -2.09 -16.65 -20.51
N PHE A 78 -2.82 -17.09 -21.54
CA PHE A 78 -3.37 -18.45 -21.61
C PHE A 78 -2.27 -19.52 -21.36
N LEU A 79 -2.52 -20.40 -20.39
CA LEU A 79 -1.61 -21.47 -19.91
C LEU A 79 -0.27 -21.01 -19.29
N ARG A 80 -0.08 -19.71 -19.02
CA ARG A 80 1.10 -19.20 -18.30
C ARG A 80 0.71 -18.74 -16.89
N SER A 81 1.52 -19.10 -15.90
CA SER A 81 1.36 -18.60 -14.53
C SER A 81 1.78 -17.13 -14.43
N ASP A 82 1.25 -16.44 -13.42
CA ASP A 82 1.69 -15.08 -13.10
C ASP A 82 3.13 -15.12 -12.59
N LYS A 83 3.96 -14.16 -13.03
CA LYS A 83 5.38 -14.09 -12.68
C LYS A 83 5.65 -12.91 -11.75
N LEU A 84 6.27 -13.20 -10.61
CA LEU A 84 6.76 -12.17 -9.69
C LEU A 84 7.90 -11.40 -10.36
N LEU A 85 7.78 -10.07 -10.38
CA LEU A 85 8.79 -9.16 -10.92
C LEU A 85 9.65 -8.54 -9.82
N GLY A 86 9.09 -8.40 -8.61
CA GLY A 86 9.82 -7.90 -7.46
C GLY A 86 8.89 -7.53 -6.32
N THR A 87 9.50 -7.09 -5.22
CA THR A 87 8.80 -6.68 -4.01
C THR A 87 9.20 -5.26 -3.60
N CYS A 88 8.27 -4.57 -2.95
CA CYS A 88 8.49 -3.32 -2.24
C CYS A 88 7.93 -3.45 -0.82
N GLU A 89 8.43 -2.63 0.08
CA GLU A 89 8.02 -2.64 1.48
C GLU A 89 7.79 -1.20 1.93
N TRP A 90 6.52 -0.85 2.16
CA TRP A 90 6.15 0.46 2.72
C TRP A 90 6.18 0.39 4.24
N ARG A 91 6.85 1.35 4.85
CA ARG A 91 6.75 1.59 6.28
C ARG A 91 5.48 2.40 6.53
N LEU A 92 4.60 1.87 7.36
CA LEU A 92 3.29 2.49 7.66
C LEU A 92 3.34 3.40 8.89
N ASP A 93 4.52 3.63 9.46
CA ASP A 93 4.75 4.48 10.63
C ASP A 93 4.28 5.93 10.39
N GLN A 94 4.42 6.43 9.16
CA GLN A 94 3.92 7.77 8.81
C GLN A 94 2.40 7.89 8.97
N LEU A 95 1.65 6.78 8.81
CA LEU A 95 0.20 6.75 8.94
C LEU A 95 -0.28 6.76 10.40
N GLU A 96 0.63 6.80 11.38
CA GLU A 96 0.30 7.05 12.79
C GLU A 96 0.00 8.52 13.07
N SER A 97 0.58 9.43 12.27
CA SER A 97 0.45 10.88 12.43
C SER A 97 -0.21 11.55 11.22
N HIS A 98 -0.24 10.88 10.07
CA HIS A 98 -0.80 11.41 8.83
C HIS A 98 -1.90 10.49 8.28
N ALA A 99 -2.89 11.07 7.63
CA ALA A 99 -3.95 10.30 6.96
C ALA A 99 -3.55 9.79 5.56
N LEU A 100 -2.36 10.16 5.08
CA LEU A 100 -1.89 9.95 3.71
C LEU A 100 -0.38 9.66 3.71
N LEU A 101 0.01 8.61 3.01
CA LEU A 101 1.39 8.25 2.68
C LEU A 101 1.48 8.09 1.17
N GLU A 102 2.36 8.85 0.51
CA GLU A 102 2.65 8.69 -0.91
C GLU A 102 4.16 8.57 -1.09
N GLU A 103 4.61 7.42 -1.59
CA GLU A 103 6.04 7.15 -1.74
C GLU A 103 6.30 6.28 -2.98
N SER A 104 7.44 6.53 -3.63
CA SER A 104 7.97 5.70 -4.72
C SER A 104 9.12 4.84 -4.20
N LEU A 105 9.00 3.52 -4.34
CA LEU A 105 10.03 2.57 -3.92
C LEU A 105 10.54 1.74 -5.11
N PRO A 106 11.85 1.40 -5.14
CA PRO A 106 12.39 0.48 -6.14
C PRO A 106 11.93 -0.95 -5.88
N LEU A 107 11.67 -1.69 -6.95
CA LEU A 107 11.44 -3.14 -6.88
C LEU A 107 12.71 -3.86 -6.46
N LYS A 108 12.56 -4.86 -5.59
CA LYS A 108 13.65 -5.67 -5.05
C LYS A 108 13.38 -7.16 -5.20
N GLU A 109 14.47 -7.92 -5.25
CA GLU A 109 14.51 -9.36 -5.03
C GLU A 109 15.43 -9.61 -3.83
N GLY A 110 14.81 -9.87 -2.68
CA GLY A 110 15.51 -9.83 -1.39
C GLY A 110 16.08 -8.43 -1.12
N ARG A 111 17.41 -8.33 -1.06
CA ARG A 111 18.10 -7.05 -0.79
C ARG A 111 18.53 -6.31 -2.06
N LYS A 112 18.44 -6.95 -3.23
CA LYS A 112 18.95 -6.39 -4.48
C LYS A 112 17.84 -5.68 -5.24
N ALA A 113 18.10 -4.46 -5.72
CA ALA A 113 17.18 -3.79 -6.63
C ALA A 113 17.17 -4.50 -7.99
N VAL A 114 15.98 -4.71 -8.55
CA VAL A 114 15.80 -5.43 -9.83
C VAL A 114 15.43 -4.52 -10.99
N GLY A 115 15.30 -3.22 -10.75
CA GLY A 115 14.84 -2.24 -11.73
C GLY A 115 13.33 -2.02 -11.65
N GLY A 116 12.89 -0.85 -12.07
CA GLY A 116 11.51 -0.41 -11.94
C GLY A 116 11.18 0.22 -10.58
N LEU A 117 10.20 1.11 -10.61
CA LEU A 117 9.68 1.85 -9.46
C LEU A 117 8.18 1.61 -9.33
N LEU A 118 7.75 1.36 -8.10
CA LEU A 118 6.34 1.32 -7.72
C LEU A 118 6.04 2.53 -6.86
N THR A 119 5.05 3.33 -7.28
CA THR A 119 4.50 4.42 -6.48
C THR A 119 3.16 3.97 -5.91
N LEU A 120 3.02 4.04 -4.59
CA LEU A 120 1.75 3.82 -3.92
C LEU A 120 1.34 5.07 -3.17
N ARG A 121 0.03 5.32 -3.19
CA ARG A 121 -0.63 6.23 -2.27
C ARG A 121 -1.56 5.44 -1.37
N ILE A 122 -1.26 5.50 -0.07
CA ILE A 122 -1.98 4.79 0.99
C ILE A 122 -2.65 5.84 1.86
N ARG A 123 -3.94 5.63 2.12
CA ARG A 123 -4.76 6.51 2.94
C ARG A 123 -5.38 5.75 4.09
N VAL A 124 -5.50 6.42 5.22
CA VAL A 124 -6.22 5.91 6.38
C VAL A 124 -7.28 6.91 6.81
N ARG A 125 -8.45 6.40 7.22
CA ARG A 125 -9.52 7.26 7.76
C ARG A 125 -9.20 7.70 9.19
N GLU A 126 -8.60 6.79 9.95
CA GLU A 126 -8.18 6.98 11.33
C GLU A 126 -6.70 6.60 11.42
N PRO A 127 -5.88 7.38 12.15
CA PRO A 127 -4.46 7.06 12.28
C PRO A 127 -4.28 5.65 12.86
N LEU A 128 -3.26 4.92 12.40
CA LEU A 128 -3.06 3.51 12.77
C LEU A 128 -2.58 3.31 14.22
N GLY A 129 -2.14 4.37 14.90
CA GLY A 129 -1.62 4.32 16.26
C GLY A 129 -2.64 4.72 17.32
N ASP A 130 -2.30 4.47 18.59
CA ASP A 130 -2.99 5.02 19.78
C ASP A 130 -2.76 6.55 19.91
N ALA A 131 -2.66 7.28 18.80
CA ALA A 131 -2.55 8.73 18.82
C ALA A 131 -3.69 9.25 19.68
N LYS A 132 -3.37 9.66 20.91
CA LYS A 132 -4.29 10.41 21.76
C LYS A 132 -4.81 11.51 20.85
N LEU A 133 -6.09 11.47 20.50
CA LEU A 133 -6.77 12.53 19.76
C LEU A 133 -6.36 13.82 20.44
N THR A 134 -5.38 14.51 19.85
CA THR A 134 -4.77 15.65 20.49
C THR A 134 -5.75 16.75 20.22
N THR A 135 -6.64 16.97 21.18
CA THR A 135 -7.71 17.94 21.05
C THR A 135 -7.08 19.32 21.08
N SER A 136 -6.80 19.88 19.91
CA SER A 136 -6.33 21.24 19.76
C SER A 136 -7.53 22.17 19.62
N GLN A 137 -7.69 23.10 20.57
CA GLN A 137 -8.65 24.18 20.42
C GLN A 137 -8.08 25.21 19.43
N HIS A 138 -8.67 25.25 18.25
CA HIS A 138 -8.42 26.33 17.30
C HIS A 138 -9.52 27.40 17.46
N ARG A 139 -9.16 28.68 17.34
CA ARG A 139 -10.17 29.74 17.21
C ARG A 139 -10.70 29.69 15.79
N TRP A 140 -11.86 29.07 15.64
CA TRP A 140 -12.59 29.09 14.40
C TRP A 140 -13.17 30.47 14.19
N LEU A 141 -12.95 31.04 13.00
CA LEU A 141 -13.73 32.20 12.56
C LEU A 141 -15.14 31.69 12.30
N VAL A 142 -16.08 32.06 13.17
CA VAL A 142 -17.51 31.84 12.95
C VAL A 142 -18.01 33.02 12.16
N LEU A 143 -18.51 32.76 10.94
CA LEU A 143 -19.20 33.76 10.15
C LEU A 143 -20.69 33.66 10.50
N ASP A 144 -21.18 34.64 11.26
CA ASP A 144 -22.61 34.82 11.49
C ASP A 144 -23.24 35.59 10.32
N ASN A 145 -24.52 35.32 10.08
CA ASN A 145 -25.30 35.79 8.92
C ASN A 145 -25.84 37.21 9.10
#